data_AF-A0A2T0XRN8-F1
#
_entry.id   AF-A0A2T0XRN8-F1
#
_cell.length_a   1.000
_cell.length_b   1.000
_cell.length_c   1.000
_cell.angle_alpha   90.00
_cell.angle_beta   90.00
_cell.angle_gamma   90.00
#
_symmetry.space_group_name_H-M   'P 1'
#
loop_
_entity.id
_entity.type
_entity.pdbx_description
1 polymer ?
#
loop_
_entity_poly.entity_id
_entity_poly.type
_entity_poly.pdbx_seq_one_letter_code
_entity_poly.pdbx_strand_id
1 'polypeptide(L)'
;MNLHLLQEASLATVIHLVFALSAFALGAFQLLRPKGTQTHRVLGWIWVFMMVVISVSSFWIKEVWPTSPFLGYSPIHLLSLFVLSQLVMGIYFARKGNIQRHKQAMTYTYAGGLIIAGAFTFLPGRLMYQLFFS
;
A
#
# COMPACT_ATOMS: atom_id res chain seq x y z
N MET A 1 -2.67 10.18 -21.88
CA MET A 1 -3.11 9.27 -20.81
C MET A 1 -3.74 8.04 -21.44
N ASN A 2 -3.10 6.88 -21.34
CA ASN A 2 -3.46 5.66 -22.08
C ASN A 2 -4.41 4.77 -21.28
N LEU A 3 -5.69 5.13 -21.23
CA LEU A 3 -6.67 4.43 -20.39
C LEU A 3 -6.96 2.98 -20.80
N HIS A 4 -6.68 2.60 -22.04
CA HIS A 4 -6.80 1.21 -22.53
C HIS A 4 -5.96 0.22 -21.70
N LEU A 5 -4.81 0.66 -21.17
CA LEU A 5 -3.94 -0.17 -20.34
C LEU A 5 -4.63 -0.65 -19.04
N LEU A 6 -5.63 0.09 -18.55
CA LEU A 6 -6.41 -0.33 -17.39
C LEU A 6 -7.43 -1.44 -17.73
N GLN A 7 -7.84 -1.55 -19.00
CA GLN A 7 -8.74 -2.60 -19.47
C GLN A 7 -8.01 -3.93 -19.64
N GLU A 8 -6.72 -3.88 -19.97
CA GLU A 8 -5.85 -5.06 -20.09
C GLU A 8 -5.21 -5.49 -18.76
N ALA A 9 -5.32 -4.66 -17.72
CA ALA A 9 -4.74 -4.94 -16.42
C ALA A 9 -5.39 -6.16 -15.76
N SER A 10 -4.57 -6.97 -15.08
CA SER A 10 -5.08 -8.10 -14.30
C SER A 10 -6.06 -7.64 -13.21
N LEU A 11 -6.98 -8.53 -12.82
CA LEU A 11 -7.90 -8.26 -11.72
C LEU A 11 -7.16 -7.87 -10.42
N ALA A 12 -6.03 -8.53 -10.13
CA ALA A 12 -5.20 -8.21 -8.96
C ALA A 12 -4.66 -6.78 -9.03
N THR A 13 -4.21 -6.34 -10.21
CA THR A 13 -3.71 -4.97 -10.44
C THR A 13 -4.79 -3.93 -10.23
N VAL A 14 -6.02 -4.17 -10.73
CA VAL A 14 -7.16 -3.26 -10.55
C VAL A 14 -7.55 -3.15 -9.07
N ILE A 15 -7.68 -4.28 -8.38
CA ILE A 15 -7.98 -4.32 -6.93
C ILE A 15 -6.90 -3.54 -6.18
N HIS A 16 -5.62 -3.82 -6.45
CA HIS A 16 -4.51 -3.17 -5.79
C HIS A 16 -4.56 -1.64 -5.99
N LEU A 17 -4.76 -1.18 -7.23
CA LEU A 17 -4.80 0.24 -7.57
C LEU A 17 -5.96 0.97 -6.88
N VAL A 18 -7.17 0.44 -6.96
CA VAL A 18 -8.37 1.07 -6.37
C VAL A 18 -8.22 1.21 -4.85
N PHE A 19 -7.75 0.15 -4.19
CA PHE A 19 -7.52 0.18 -2.75
C PHE A 19 -6.35 1.10 -2.38
N ALA A 20 -5.26 1.12 -3.17
CA ALA A 20 -4.11 1.99 -2.91
C ALA A 20 -4.49 3.47 -2.98
N LEU A 21 -5.23 3.90 -4.00
CA LEU A 21 -5.71 5.28 -4.13
C LEU A 21 -6.65 5.66 -2.98
N SER A 22 -7.57 4.76 -2.63
CA SER A 22 -8.51 4.96 -1.52
C SER A 22 -7.79 5.06 -0.17
N ALA A 23 -6.82 4.17 0.08
CA ALA A 23 -6.02 4.15 1.29
C ALA A 23 -5.07 5.35 1.40
N PHE A 24 -4.56 5.86 0.28
CA PHE A 24 -3.77 7.08 0.24
C PHE A 24 -4.61 8.28 0.71
N ALA A 25 -5.79 8.49 0.11
CA ALA A 25 -6.68 9.58 0.50
C ALA A 25 -7.13 9.46 1.97
N LEU A 26 -7.59 8.26 2.37
CA LEU A 26 -8.06 8.03 3.73
C LEU A 26 -6.93 8.16 4.77
N GLY A 27 -5.74 7.66 4.46
CA GLY A 27 -4.57 7.76 5.33
C GLY A 27 -4.10 9.20 5.50
N ALA A 28 -4.04 9.99 4.42
CA ALA A 28 -3.76 11.42 4.49
C ALA A 28 -4.75 12.13 5.42
N PHE A 29 -6.05 11.88 5.21
CA PHE A 29 -7.11 12.42 6.04
C PHE A 29 -6.93 12.04 7.52
N GLN A 30 -6.66 10.77 7.81
CA GLN A 30 -6.47 10.28 9.17
C GLN A 30 -5.23 10.87 9.85
N LEU A 31 -4.14 11.09 9.11
CA LEU A 31 -2.91 11.71 9.62
C LEU A 31 -3.09 13.20 9.94
N LEU A 32 -3.94 13.91 9.20
CA LEU A 32 -4.22 15.34 9.42
C LEU A 32 -5.21 15.58 10.57
N ARG A 33 -6.12 14.65 10.84
CA ARG A 33 -7.18 14.81 11.85
C ARG A 33 -6.69 14.53 13.28
N PRO A 34 -7.45 14.95 14.31
CA PRO A 34 -7.16 14.60 15.70
C PRO A 34 -7.10 13.09 15.93
N LYS A 35 -6.16 12.66 16.77
CA LYS A 35 -5.87 11.25 17.05
C LYS A 35 -6.54 10.85 18.37
N GLY A 36 -6.79 9.56 18.56
CA GLY A 36 -7.37 9.03 19.80
C GLY A 36 -8.90 9.12 19.92
N THR A 37 -9.59 9.73 18.94
CA THR A 37 -11.05 9.79 18.88
C THR A 37 -11.66 8.47 18.39
N GLN A 38 -12.98 8.28 18.59
CA GLN A 38 -13.70 7.13 18.01
C GLN A 38 -13.59 7.11 16.49
N THR A 39 -13.72 8.28 15.86
CA THR A 39 -13.53 8.43 14.40
C THR A 39 -12.14 7.97 13.97
N HIS A 40 -11.08 8.32 14.69
CA HIS A 40 -9.72 7.86 14.38
C HIS A 40 -9.62 6.33 14.42
N ARG A 41 -10.30 5.67 15.38
CA ARG A 41 -10.30 4.21 15.51
C ARG A 41 -11.05 3.52 14.38
N VAL A 42 -12.25 4.01 14.03
CA VAL A 42 -13.06 3.45 12.93
C VAL A 42 -12.33 3.60 11.60
N LEU A 43 -11.85 4.80 11.27
CA LEU A 43 -11.11 5.03 10.04
C LEU A 43 -9.79 4.24 10.02
N GLY A 44 -9.14 4.09 11.17
CA GLY A 44 -7.93 3.27 11.29
C GLY A 44 -8.16 1.79 10.96
N TRP A 45 -9.27 1.20 11.39
CA TRP A 45 -9.59 -0.18 11.02
C TRP A 45 -9.91 -0.34 9.53
N ILE A 46 -10.66 0.61 8.96
CA ILE A 46 -10.93 0.64 7.51
C ILE A 46 -9.61 0.73 6.74
N TRP A 47 -8.72 1.64 7.16
CA TRP A 47 -7.41 1.82 6.53
C TRP A 47 -6.52 0.58 6.65
N VAL A 48 -6.48 -0.06 7.84
CA VAL A 48 -5.76 -1.33 8.04
C VAL A 48 -6.27 -2.41 7.08
N PHE A 49 -7.60 -2.56 6.94
CA PHE A 49 -8.18 -3.51 5.99
C PHE A 49 -7.74 -3.23 4.55
N MET A 50 -7.77 -1.96 4.13
CA MET A 50 -7.30 -1.57 2.80
C MET A 50 -5.82 -1.90 2.60
N MET A 51 -4.96 -1.61 3.58
CA MET A 51 -3.53 -1.92 3.52
C MET A 51 -3.24 -3.42 3.45
N VAL A 52 -4.05 -4.27 4.09
CA VAL A 52 -3.98 -5.73 3.94
C VAL A 52 -4.34 -6.13 2.51
N VAL A 53 -5.45 -5.63 1.95
CA VAL A 53 -5.86 -5.94 0.57
C VAL A 53 -4.77 -5.54 -0.44
N ILE A 54 -4.19 -4.34 -0.29
CA ILE A 54 -3.08 -3.85 -1.13
C ILE A 54 -1.88 -4.79 -1.02
N SER A 55 -1.46 -5.13 0.21
CA SER A 55 -0.25 -5.93 0.43
C SER A 55 -0.42 -7.39 0.02
N VAL A 56 -1.63 -7.95 0.08
CA VAL A 56 -1.89 -9.32 -0.35
C VAL A 56 -2.02 -9.39 -1.87
N SER A 57 -2.78 -8.48 -2.48
CA SER A 57 -2.95 -8.44 -3.95
C SER A 57 -1.63 -8.21 -4.70
N SER A 58 -0.67 -7.49 -4.10
CA SER A 58 0.64 -7.24 -4.72
C SER A 58 1.42 -8.51 -5.05
N PHE A 59 1.22 -9.62 -4.32
CA PHE A 59 1.90 -10.89 -4.60
C PHE A 59 1.51 -11.53 -5.94
N TRP A 60 0.40 -11.10 -6.53
CA TRP A 60 0.01 -11.50 -7.89
C TRP A 60 0.51 -10.54 -8.97
N ILE A 61 1.13 -9.41 -8.62
CA ILE A 61 1.63 -8.39 -9.55
C ILE A 61 3.12 -8.61 -9.82
N LYS A 62 3.43 -9.49 -10.77
CA LYS A 62 4.81 -9.97 -11.07
C LYS A 62 5.44 -9.39 -12.35
N GLU A 63 4.74 -8.49 -13.02
CA GLU A 63 5.04 -7.97 -14.37
C GLU A 63 6.41 -7.28 -14.49
N VAL A 64 7.02 -6.92 -13.36
CA VAL A 64 8.27 -6.15 -13.26
C VAL A 64 9.49 -6.99 -13.57
N TRP A 65 9.48 -8.27 -13.18
CA TRP A 65 10.64 -9.13 -13.31
C TRP A 65 10.23 -10.57 -13.66
N PRO A 66 9.54 -10.78 -14.80
CA PRO A 66 8.99 -12.08 -15.16
C PRO A 66 10.07 -13.16 -15.33
N THR A 67 11.30 -12.77 -15.69
CA THR A 67 12.49 -13.65 -15.80
C THR A 67 13.30 -13.78 -14.50
N SER A 68 12.78 -13.26 -13.38
CA SER A 68 13.45 -13.35 -12.08
C SER A 68 13.69 -14.82 -11.67
N PRO A 69 14.88 -15.17 -11.16
CA PRO A 69 15.14 -16.50 -10.60
C PRO A 69 14.27 -16.80 -9.37
N PHE A 70 13.60 -15.79 -8.82
CA PHE A 70 12.70 -15.90 -7.67
C PHE A 70 11.23 -16.05 -8.08
N LEU A 71 10.92 -16.95 -9.04
CA LEU A 71 9.53 -17.25 -9.47
C LEU A 71 8.73 -16.01 -9.91
N GLY A 72 9.39 -15.04 -10.55
CA GLY A 72 8.78 -13.78 -10.98
C GLY A 72 8.65 -12.72 -9.87
N TYR A 73 9.07 -12.98 -8.63
CA TYR A 73 9.08 -11.99 -7.57
C TYR A 73 10.27 -11.03 -7.69
N SER A 74 10.02 -9.76 -7.39
CA SER A 74 11.02 -8.70 -7.34
C SER A 74 11.20 -8.16 -5.91
N PRO A 75 12.33 -7.50 -5.60
CA PRO A 75 12.60 -6.96 -4.26
C PRO A 75 11.49 -6.05 -3.70
N ILE A 76 10.66 -5.46 -4.56
CA ILE A 76 9.51 -4.63 -4.13
C ILE A 76 8.47 -5.43 -3.32
N HIS A 77 8.41 -6.75 -3.46
CA HIS A 77 7.50 -7.60 -2.68
C HIS A 77 7.89 -7.66 -1.20
N LEU A 78 9.16 -7.42 -0.87
CA LEU A 78 9.60 -7.27 0.53
C LEU A 78 8.88 -6.10 1.21
N LEU A 79 8.49 -5.06 0.46
CA LEU A 79 7.72 -3.95 0.98
C LEU A 79 6.32 -4.39 1.44
N SER A 80 5.73 -5.39 0.79
CA SER A 80 4.42 -5.93 1.19
C SER A 80 4.52 -6.71 2.49
N LEU A 81 5.57 -7.52 2.65
CA LEU A 81 5.87 -8.19 3.93
C LEU A 81 6.16 -7.18 5.05
N PHE A 82 6.93 -6.14 4.75
CA PHE A 82 7.19 -5.05 5.67
C PHE A 82 5.89 -4.37 6.13
N VAL A 83 5.01 -3.99 5.20
CA VAL A 83 3.72 -3.38 5.53
C VAL A 83 2.89 -4.30 6.42
N LEU A 84 2.72 -5.57 6.06
CA LEU A 84 1.95 -6.52 6.86
C LEU A 84 2.50 -6.65 8.29
N SER A 85 3.83 -6.73 8.43
CA SER A 85 4.48 -6.78 9.74
C SER A 85 4.23 -5.50 10.55
N GLN A 86 4.30 -4.33 9.93
CA GLN A 86 4.07 -3.05 10.59
C GLN A 86 2.61 -2.86 11.00
N LEU A 87 1.65 -3.36 10.24
CA LEU A 87 0.23 -3.35 10.63
C LEU A 87 0.02 -4.16 11.91
N VAL A 88 0.57 -5.38 11.98
CA VAL A 88 0.49 -6.24 13.17
C VAL A 88 1.14 -5.55 14.38
N MET A 89 2.36 -5.03 14.21
CA MET A 89 3.08 -4.32 15.27
C MET A 89 2.34 -3.07 15.72
N GLY A 90 1.82 -2.27 14.80
CA GLY A 90 1.10 -1.04 15.12
C GLY A 90 -0.20 -1.28 15.87
N ILE A 91 -0.94 -2.34 15.53
CA ILE A 91 -2.14 -2.77 16.28
C ILE A 91 -1.73 -3.26 17.67
N TYR A 92 -0.68 -4.08 17.75
CA TYR A 92 -0.16 -4.58 19.04
C TYR A 92 0.24 -3.43 19.98
N PHE A 93 1.00 -2.45 19.49
CA PHE A 93 1.42 -1.30 20.28
C PHE A 93 0.26 -0.43 20.73
N ALA A 94 -0.76 -0.23 19.88
CA ALA A 94 -1.98 0.47 20.28
C ALA A 94 -2.71 -0.24 21.43
N ARG A 95 -2.85 -1.58 21.34
CA ARG A 95 -3.50 -2.40 22.38
C ARG A 95 -2.72 -2.38 23.70
N LYS A 96 -1.40 -2.27 23.65
CA LYS A 96 -0.53 -2.15 24.83
C LYS A 96 -0.42 -0.71 25.37
N GLY A 97 -1.13 0.25 24.78
CA GLY A 97 -1.05 1.66 25.18
C GLY A 97 0.25 2.36 24.77
N ASN A 98 1.13 1.71 24.00
CA ASN A 98 2.36 2.32 23.48
C ASN A 98 2.06 3.13 22.22
N ILE A 99 1.48 4.31 22.41
CA ILE A 99 1.00 5.16 21.32
C ILE A 99 2.15 5.70 20.45
N GLN A 100 3.33 5.93 21.04
CA GLN A 100 4.50 6.38 20.29
C GLN A 100 4.91 5.36 19.22
N ARG A 101 5.00 4.07 19.60
CA ARG A 101 5.35 3.01 18.63
C ARG A 101 4.22 2.72 17.65
N HIS A 102 2.96 2.81 18.08
CA HIS A 102 1.82 2.74 17.16
C HIS A 102 1.93 3.82 16.07
N LYS A 103 2.17 5.08 16.46
CA LYS A 103 2.35 6.19 15.52
C LYS A 103 3.48 5.92 14.55
N GLN A 104 4.65 5.49 15.04
CA GLN A 104 5.80 5.16 14.17
C GLN A 104 5.44 4.08 13.15
N ALA A 105 4.85 2.96 13.59
CA ALA A 105 4.46 1.88 12.69
C ALA A 105 3.46 2.34 11.62
N MET A 106 2.43 3.11 12.01
CA MET A 106 1.42 3.63 11.07
C MET A 106 2.03 4.64 10.08
N THR A 107 2.90 5.54 10.55
CA THR A 107 3.61 6.49 9.67
C THR A 107 4.53 5.77 8.69
N TYR A 108 5.30 4.78 9.14
CA TYR A 108 6.16 3.99 8.24
C TYR A 108 5.36 3.19 7.23
N THR A 109 4.20 2.68 7.64
CA THR A 109 3.29 1.96 6.73
C THR A 109 2.74 2.91 5.65
N TYR A 110 2.33 4.12 6.03
CA TYR A 110 1.84 5.11 5.07
C TYR A 110 2.95 5.60 4.13
N ALA A 111 4.11 5.99 4.67
CA ALA A 111 5.22 6.49 3.88
C ALA A 111 5.83 5.41 2.99
N GLY A 112 6.13 4.22 3.54
CA GLY A 112 6.70 3.10 2.79
C GLY A 112 5.69 2.48 1.83
N GLY A 113 4.55 2.06 2.34
CA GLY A 113 3.56 1.26 1.62
C GLY A 113 2.71 2.03 0.60
N LEU A 114 2.64 3.37 0.69
CA LEU A 114 1.85 4.17 -0.25
C LEU A 114 2.70 5.22 -0.98
N ILE A 115 3.48 6.04 -0.28
CA ILE A 115 4.26 7.11 -0.93
C ILE A 115 5.43 6.52 -1.73
N ILE A 116 6.32 5.78 -1.05
CA ILE A 116 7.52 5.21 -1.68
C ILE A 116 7.10 4.12 -2.69
N ALA A 117 6.19 3.22 -2.31
CA ALA A 117 5.63 2.22 -3.22
C ALA A 117 5.01 2.87 -4.47
N GLY A 118 4.19 3.91 -4.29
CA GLY A 118 3.56 4.66 -5.36
C GLY A 118 4.59 5.31 -6.28
N ALA A 119 5.63 5.94 -5.74
CA ALA A 119 6.72 6.51 -6.53
C ALA A 119 7.41 5.45 -7.41
N PHE A 120 7.63 4.23 -6.90
CA PHE A 120 8.20 3.14 -7.69
C PHE A 120 7.31 2.69 -8.86
N THR A 121 6.00 2.93 -8.81
CA THR A 121 5.11 2.62 -9.94
C THR A 121 5.33 3.53 -11.15
N PHE A 122 5.99 4.67 -10.97
CA PHE A 122 6.33 5.61 -12.06
C PHE A 122 7.74 5.39 -12.64
N LEU A 123 8.44 4.32 -12.26
CA LEU A 123 9.67 3.95 -12.95
C LEU A 123 9.39 3.43 -14.37
N PRO A 124 10.31 3.64 -15.34
CA PRO A 124 10.15 3.13 -16.70
C PRO A 124 9.83 1.62 -16.74
N GLY A 125 8.90 1.23 -17.62
CA GLY A 125 8.44 -0.16 -17.76
C GLY A 125 7.33 -0.57 -16.77
N ARG A 126 6.79 0.35 -15.97
CA ARG A 126 5.66 0.11 -15.07
C ARG A 126 4.35 0.67 -15.64
N LEU A 127 3.22 0.11 -15.20
CA LEU A 127 1.88 0.52 -15.65
C LEU A 127 1.62 2.02 -15.48
N MET A 128 1.92 2.61 -14.31
CA MET A 128 1.66 4.05 -14.10
C MET A 128 2.59 4.92 -14.97
N TYR A 129 3.83 4.50 -15.20
CA TYR A 129 4.70 5.20 -16.17
C TYR A 129 4.10 5.19 -17.57
N GLN A 130 3.63 4.03 -18.05
CA GLN A 130 3.01 3.91 -19.38
C GLN A 130 1.69 4.67 -19.49
N LEU A 131 0.92 4.73 -18.41
CA LEU A 131 -0.37 5.42 -18.41
C LEU A 131 -0.21 6.94 -18.55
N PHE A 132 0.84 7.52 -17.96
CA PHE A 132 1.04 8.98 -17.89
C PHE A 132 2.13 9.53 -18.82
N PHE A 133 3.16 8.76 -19.15
CA PHE A 133 4.37 9.25 -19.82
C PHE A 133 4.70 8.56 -21.16
N SER A 134 3.92 7.56 -21.59
CA SER A 134 4.02 6.99 -22.94
C SER A 134 2.86 7.37 -23.84
#